data_AF-A0A949B2H5-F1
#
_entry.id   AF-A0A949B2H5-F1
#
_cell.length_a   1.000
_cell.length_b   1.000
_cell.length_c   1.000
_cell.angle_alpha   90.00
_cell.angle_beta   90.00
_cell.angle_gamma   90.00
#
_symmetry.space_group_name_H-M   'P 1'
#
loop_
_entity.id
_entity.type
_entity.pdbx_description
1 polymer ?
#
loop_
_entity_poly.entity_id
_entity_poly.type
_entity_poly.pdbx_seq_one_letter_code
_entity_poly.pdbx_strand_id
1 'polypeptide(L)' 'MLDYQWKIFWANLDPTKDSEQSGIRPVIIISVEESNLFLPIIAVLPLTSFKPGRKIYPTEVFLLK' A
#
# COMPACT_ATOMS: atom_id res chain seq x y z
N MET A 1 -12.41 -9.36 16.43
CA MET A 1 -11.01 -9.37 15.95
C MET A 1 -10.92 -8.29 14.88
N LEU A 2 -9.95 -7.37 14.97
CA LEU A 2 -9.75 -6.38 13.91
C LEU A 2 -9.12 -7.12 12.72
N ASP A 3 -9.77 -7.02 11.57
CA ASP A 3 -9.32 -7.60 10.31
C ASP A 3 -8.61 -6.51 9.51
N TYR A 4 -7.31 -6.63 9.23
CA TYR A 4 -6.51 -5.60 8.58
C TYR A 4 -6.19 -5.89 7.11
N GLN A 5 -6.01 -7.15 6.75
CA GLN A 5 -5.64 -7.59 5.42
C GLN A 5 -6.67 -7.08 4.41
N TRP A 6 -6.17 -6.57 3.28
CA TRP A 6 -6.96 -5.97 2.19
C TRP A 6 -7.62 -4.63 2.52
N LYS A 7 -7.47 -4.09 3.74
CA LYS A 7 -7.93 -2.73 4.06
C LYS A 7 -6.92 -1.67 3.64
N ILE A 8 -7.46 -0.49 3.34
CA ILE A 8 -6.70 0.68 2.93
C ILE A 8 -6.54 1.63 4.12
N PHE A 9 -5.32 2.06 4.37
CA PHE A 9 -4.96 3.03 5.41
C PHE A 9 -4.10 4.15 4.84
N TRP A 10 -4.11 5.31 5.49
CA TRP A 10 -3.10 6.34 5.21
C TRP A 10 -1.83 6.04 6.00
N ALA A 11 -0.68 6.07 5.34
CA ALA A 11 0.62 5.88 5.96
C ALA A 11 1.59 6.97 5.52
N ASN A 12 2.49 7.37 6.42
CA ASN A 12 3.65 8.19 6.08
C ASN A 12 4.80 7.28 5.65
N LEU A 13 5.24 7.39 4.40
CA LEU A 13 6.33 6.58 3.85
C LEU A 13 7.70 7.27 3.88
N ASP A 14 7.79 8.47 4.44
CA ASP A 14 9.07 9.18 4.58
C ASP A 14 9.83 8.74 5.85
N PRO A 15 11.18 8.70 5.82
CA PRO A 15 12.04 9.08 4.70
C PRO A 15 12.16 7.97 3.64
N THR A 16 12.35 8.37 2.39
CA THR A 16 12.56 7.46 1.26
C THR A 16 13.92 7.67 0.60
N LYS A 17 14.35 6.66 -0.15
CA LYS A 17 15.53 6.72 -1.01
C LYS A 17 15.17 6.59 -2.49
N ASP A 18 15.75 7.47 -3.31
CA ASP A 18 15.64 7.44 -4.78
C ASP A 18 14.18 7.36 -5.28
N SER A 19 13.82 6.28 -5.98
CA SER A 19 12.52 6.08 -6.65
C SER A 19 11.49 5.33 -5.80
N GLU A 20 11.74 5.16 -4.50
CA GLU A 20 10.75 4.63 -3.56
C GLU A 20 9.48 5.51 -3.54
N GLN A 21 8.32 4.90 -3.27
CA GLN A 21 7.09 5.68 -3.09
C GLN A 21 7.14 6.44 -1.77
N SER A 22 6.99 7.76 -1.82
CA SER A 22 7.22 8.69 -0.71
C SER A 22 5.99 9.46 -0.26
N GLY A 23 6.08 10.17 0.87
CA GLY A 23 5.02 11.01 1.41
C GLY A 23 3.88 10.25 2.09
N ILE A 24 2.90 11.02 2.56
CA ILE A 24 1.67 10.50 3.19
C ILE A 24 0.69 10.07 2.09
N ARG A 25 0.39 8.77 2.00
CA ARG A 25 -0.48 8.22 0.93
C ARG A 25 -1.27 6.99 1.37
N PRO A 26 -2.35 6.65 0.66
CA PRO A 26 -3.07 5.41 0.92
C PRO A 26 -2.19 4.20 0.57
N VAL A 27 -2.29 3.16 1.40
CA VAL A 27 -1.62 1.87 1.25
C VAL A 27 -2.61 0.75 1.54
N ILE A 28 -2.48 -0.39 0.86
CA ILE A 28 -3.26 -1.61 1.16
C ILE A 28 -2.41 -2.58 1.97
N ILE A 29 -2.97 -3.15 3.02
CA ILE A 29 -2.29 -4.18 3.83
C ILE A 29 -2.37 -5.52 3.09
N ILE A 30 -1.20 -6.15 2.87
CA ILE A 30 -1.11 -7.46 2.19
C ILE A 30 -0.68 -8.61 3.11
N SER A 31 -0.14 -8.26 4.28
CA SER A 31 0.28 -9.22 5.29
C SER A 31 -0.92 -9.90 5.94
N VAL A 32 -0.80 -11.19 6.23
CA VAL A 32 -1.85 -12.00 6.87
C VAL A 32 -2.07 -11.57 8.32
N GLU A 33 -3.29 -11.77 8.82
CA GLU A 33 -3.70 -11.33 10.16
C GLU A 33 -2.82 -11.90 11.27
N GLU A 34 -2.40 -13.16 11.17
CA GLU A 34 -1.51 -13.77 12.14
C GLU A 34 -0.21 -12.97 12.26
N SER A 35 0.40 -12.58 11.14
CA SER A 35 1.61 -11.74 11.15
C SER A 35 1.33 -10.36 11.75
N ASN A 36 0.20 -9.74 11.39
CA ASN A 36 -0.19 -8.41 11.87
C ASN A 36 -0.42 -8.37 13.39
N LEU A 37 -0.78 -9.51 13.99
CA LEU A 37 -1.05 -9.63 15.43
C LEU A 37 0.21 -9.88 16.26
N PHE A 38 1.15 -10.67 15.73
CA PHE A 38 2.32 -11.12 16.49
C PHE A 38 3.59 -10.31 16.20
N LEU A 39 3.66 -9.63 15.07
CA LEU A 39 4.84 -8.85 14.68
C LEU A 39 4.56 -7.34 14.79
N PRO A 40 5.57 -6.54 15.19
CA PRO A 40 5.44 -5.08 15.22
C PRO A 40 5.61 -4.44 13.82
N ILE A 41 5.34 -5.20 12.74
CA ILE A 41 5.50 -4.76 11.35
C ILE A 41 4.27 -5.16 10.53
N ILE A 42 3.88 -4.30 9.58
CA ILE A 42 2.82 -4.56 8.62
C ILE A 42 3.41 -4.41 7.22
N ALA A 43 3.23 -5.43 6.38
CA ALA A 43 3.58 -5.36 4.96
C ALA A 43 2.44 -4.72 4.17
N VAL A 44 2.77 -3.67 3.40
CA VAL A 44 1.81 -2.87 2.63
C VAL A 44 2.25 -2.66 1.19
N LEU A 45 1.28 -2.38 0.30
CA LEU A 45 1.55 -1.87 -1.05
C LEU A 45 1.05 -0.42 -1.16
N PRO A 46 1.90 0.52 -1.60
CA PRO A 46 1.50 1.92 -1.78
C PRO A 46 0.56 2.08 -2.97
N LEU A 47 -0.50 2.88 -2.78
CA LEU A 47 -1.42 3.27 -3.83
C LEU A 47 -1.02 4.63 -4.41
N THR A 48 -1.31 4.83 -5.69
CA THR A 48 -1.06 6.09 -6.40
C THR A 48 -2.22 6.42 -7.31
N SER A 49 -2.43 7.70 -7.58
CA SER A 49 -3.49 8.15 -8.47
C SER A 49 -3.18 7.77 -9.92
N PHE A 50 -4.16 7.15 -10.59
CA PHE A 50 -4.07 6.87 -12.02
C PHE A 50 -4.23 8.17 -12.83
N LYS A 51 -3.19 8.55 -13.57
CA LYS A 51 -3.21 9.73 -14.45
C LYS A 51 -3.69 9.35 -15.86
N PRO A 52 -4.42 10.23 -16.57
CA PRO A 52 -4.84 9.96 -17.95
C PRO A 52 -3.67 9.56 -18.85
N GLY A 53 -3.85 8.51 -19.64
CA GLY A 53 -2.83 8.01 -20.58
C GLY A 53 -1.69 7.21 -19.94
N ARG A 54 -1.73 6.92 -18.63
CA ARG A 54 -0.72 6.07 -17.98
C ARG A 54 -0.90 4.61 -18.40
N LYS A 55 0.20 3.97 -18.80
CA LYS A 55 0.27 2.53 -19.00
C LYS A 55 0.22 1.81 -17.66
N ILE A 56 -0.65 0.80 -17.55
CA ILE A 56 -0.66 -0.13 -16.42
C ILE A 56 0.38 -1.22 -16.71
N TYR A 57 1.32 -1.41 -15.78
CA TYR A 57 2.33 -2.47 -15.88
C TYR A 57 1.80 -3.80 -15.35
N PRO A 58 2.40 -4.96 -15.72
CA PRO A 58 1.96 -6.28 -15.23
C PRO A 58 1.99 -6.44 -13.69
N THR A 59 2.75 -5.60 -13.00
CA THR A 59 2.86 -5.57 -11.53
C THR A 59 1.89 -4.57 -10.87
N GLU A 60 1.08 -3.87 -11.66
CA GLU A 60 0.12 -2.87 -11.19
C GLU A 60 -1.31 -3.37 -11.39
N VAL A 61 -2.21 -2.99 -10.49
CA VAL A 61 -3.65 -3.26 -10.60
C VAL A 61 -4.39 -1.93 -10.61
N PHE A 62 -5.30 -1.77 -11.57
CA PHE A 62 -6.18 -0.61 -11.61
C PHE A 62 -7.32 -0.78 -10.60
N LEU A 63 -7.42 0.13 -9.65
CA LEU A 63 -8.52 0.16 -8.69
C LEU A 63 -9.66 0.98 -9.27
N LEU A 64 -10.80 0.34 -9.50
CA LEU A 64 -12.05 1.01 -9.83
C LEU A 64 -12.53 1.81 -8.62
N LYS A 65 -13.24 2.90 -8.91
CA LYS A 65 -13.79 3.80 -7.89
C LYS A 65 -15.05 3.22 -7.25
#